data_AF-A0A0F9RCG0-F1
#
_entry.id   AF-A0A0F9RCG0-F1
#
_cell.length_a   1.000
_cell.length_b   1.000
_cell.length_c   1.000
_cell.angle_alpha   90.00
_cell.angle_beta   90.00
_cell.angle_gamma   90.00
#
_symmetry.space_group_name_H-M   'P 1'
#
loop_
_entity.id
_entity.type
_entity.pdbx_description
1 polymer ?
#
loop_
_entity_poly.entity_id
_entity_poly.type
_entity_poly.pdbx_seq_one_letter_code
_entity_poly.pdbx_strand_id
1 'polypeptide(L)'
;MSSCEDCKFCLFEDYGYSNYTTEGTEFICLKKLHPDGSFDRFYGEDKRLNFASKCSSFTEGQPVEVDCDREDLKNYNDSLSSVYTADPEIKALLDQYEERERR
;
A
#
# COMPACT_ATOMS: atom_id res chain seq x y z
N MET A 1 14.48 -8.57 -10.87
CA MET A 1 14.90 -7.41 -10.06
C MET A 1 13.81 -7.21 -9.03
N SER A 2 14.13 -6.98 -7.76
CA SER A 2 13.12 -6.77 -6.73
C SER A 2 12.55 -5.36 -6.85
N SER A 3 11.22 -5.24 -6.91
CA SER A 3 10.50 -3.96 -6.92
C SER A 3 9.82 -3.73 -5.57
N CYS A 4 9.63 -2.47 -5.17
CA CYS A 4 8.91 -2.15 -3.94
C CYS A 4 7.45 -2.60 -4.00
N GLU A 5 6.89 -2.77 -5.20
CA GLU A 5 5.55 -3.34 -5.39
C GLU A 5 5.48 -4.84 -5.02
N ASP A 6 6.61 -5.55 -5.03
CA ASP A 6 6.70 -6.95 -4.62
C ASP A 6 6.89 -7.11 -3.10
N CYS A 7 6.74 -6.03 -2.33
CA CYS A 7 6.94 -6.03 -0.89
C CYS A 7 5.61 -6.19 -0.15
N LYS A 8 5.54 -7.10 0.83
CA LYS A 8 4.34 -7.26 1.68
C LYS A 8 3.98 -6.02 2.51
N PHE A 9 4.93 -5.08 2.65
CA PHE A 9 4.74 -3.81 3.37
C PHE A 9 4.44 -2.62 2.43
N CYS A 10 4.24 -2.88 1.15
CA CYS A 10 3.76 -1.90 0.20
C CYS A 10 2.25 -1.74 0.37
N LEU A 11 1.78 -0.50 0.36
CA LEU A 11 0.39 -0.13 0.23
C LEU A 11 0.24 0.70 -1.05
N PHE A 12 -0.70 0.31 -1.90
CA PHE A 12 -1.19 1.11 -3.00
C PHE A 12 -2.57 1.63 -2.64
N GLU A 13 -2.74 2.95 -2.67
CA GLU A 13 -4.03 3.59 -2.45
C GLU A 13 -4.41 4.42 -3.67
N ASP A 14 -5.48 4.01 -4.34
CA ASP A 14 -6.05 4.76 -5.45
C ASP A 14 -6.74 6.01 -4.92
N TYR A 15 -6.48 7.14 -5.59
CA TYR A 15 -7.12 8.40 -5.27
C TYR A 15 -7.87 8.95 -6.48
N GLY A 16 -8.96 9.68 -6.23
CA GLY A 16 -9.86 10.19 -7.25
C GLY A 16 -11.27 10.33 -6.69
N TYR A 17 -12.24 10.67 -7.55
CA TYR A 17 -13.63 10.85 -7.11
C TYR A 17 -14.36 9.52 -6.87
N SER A 18 -13.97 8.47 -7.59
CA SER A 18 -14.58 7.13 -7.53
C SER A 18 -13.69 6.14 -8.28
N ASN A 19 -13.97 4.85 -8.14
CA ASN A 19 -13.34 3.78 -8.93
C ASN A 19 -13.51 3.93 -10.47
N TYR A 20 -14.49 4.73 -10.93
CA TYR A 20 -14.68 5.03 -12.37
C TYR A 20 -13.89 6.25 -12.84
N THR A 21 -13.38 7.04 -11.89
CA THR A 21 -12.73 8.34 -12.11
C THR A 21 -11.48 8.43 -11.24
N THR A 22 -10.69 7.35 -11.23
CA THR A 22 -9.39 7.28 -10.55
C THR A 22 -8.42 8.25 -11.22
N GLU A 23 -7.74 9.05 -10.40
CA GLU A 23 -6.77 10.06 -10.85
C GLU A 23 -5.33 9.56 -10.76
N GLY A 24 -5.06 8.62 -9.84
CA GLY A 24 -3.75 7.98 -9.72
C GLY A 24 -3.73 6.95 -8.59
N THR A 25 -2.53 6.41 -8.34
CA THR A 25 -2.31 5.40 -7.30
C THR A 25 -1.09 5.81 -6.50
N GLU A 26 -1.28 6.09 -5.22
CA GLU A 26 -0.20 6.42 -4.31
C GLU A 26 0.51 5.14 -3.84
N PHE A 27 1.82 5.08 -4.01
CA PHE A 27 2.68 4.13 -3.33
C PHE A 27 2.98 4.63 -1.92
N ILE A 28 2.82 3.74 -0.94
CA ILE A 28 3.11 3.99 0.47
C ILE A 28 3.92 2.81 1.04
N CYS A 29 5.09 3.09 1.61
CA CYS A 29 5.81 2.11 2.42
C CYS A 29 5.28 2.13 3.86
N LEU A 30 4.58 1.07 4.29
CA LEU A 30 4.00 0.97 5.64
C LEU A 30 5.07 1.07 6.75
N LYS A 31 6.30 0.62 6.48
CA LYS A 31 7.45 0.76 7.40
C LYS A 31 8.13 2.13 7.35
N LYS A 32 7.75 3.01 6.41
CA LYS A 32 8.32 4.35 6.19
C LYS A 32 9.84 4.35 5.98
N LEU A 33 10.34 3.33 5.28
CA LEU A 33 11.76 3.16 4.99
C LEU A 33 12.17 3.65 3.60
N HIS A 34 11.19 3.93 2.74
CA HIS A 34 11.45 4.46 1.41
C HIS A 34 11.97 5.91 1.54
N PRO A 35 13.11 6.27 0.90
CA PRO A 35 13.73 7.59 1.07
C PRO A 35 12.86 8.74 0.55
N ASP A 36 12.05 8.46 -0.48
CA ASP A 36 11.17 9.45 -1.10
C ASP A 36 9.79 9.54 -0.40
N GLY A 37 9.57 8.82 0.70
CA GLY A 37 8.27 8.80 1.38
C GLY A 37 7.20 8.07 0.56
N SER A 38 5.98 8.63 0.55
CA SER A 38 4.90 8.20 -0.36
C SER A 38 4.95 9.01 -1.65
N PHE A 39 4.51 8.41 -2.74
CA PHE A 39 4.46 9.07 -4.03
C PHE A 39 3.45 8.44 -4.96
N ASP A 40 2.82 9.26 -5.80
CA ASP A 40 2.03 8.75 -6.91
C ASP A 40 2.94 8.03 -7.91
N ARG A 41 2.61 6.77 -8.21
CA ARG A 41 3.28 5.98 -9.24
C ARG A 41 2.65 6.17 -10.63
N PHE A 42 1.42 6.70 -10.70
CA PHE A 42 0.56 6.85 -11.87
C PHE A 42 0.54 5.59 -12.76
N TYR A 43 -0.19 5.60 -13.89
CA TYR A 43 -0.20 4.44 -14.80
C TYR A 43 1.17 4.26 -15.48
N GLY A 44 2.07 3.45 -14.92
CA GLY A 44 3.35 3.11 -15.53
C GLY A 44 4.41 2.55 -14.58
N GLU A 45 5.65 2.48 -15.07
CA GLU A 45 6.82 2.15 -14.26
C GLU A 45 7.35 3.38 -13.54
N ASP A 46 7.45 3.30 -12.21
CA ASP A 46 8.15 4.30 -11.41
C ASP A 46 9.51 3.79 -10.95
N LYS A 47 10.59 4.46 -11.36
CA LYS A 47 11.96 4.07 -11.02
C LYS A 47 12.24 4.09 -9.52
N ARG A 48 11.47 4.86 -8.75
CA ARG A 48 11.57 4.93 -7.28
C ARG A 48 11.30 3.55 -6.66
N LEU A 49 10.41 2.76 -7.27
CA LEU A 49 10.10 1.39 -6.81
C LEU A 49 11.31 0.44 -6.86
N ASN A 50 12.37 0.75 -7.60
CA ASN A 50 13.61 -0.05 -7.60
C ASN A 50 14.39 0.03 -6.28
N PHE A 51 13.98 0.88 -5.33
CA PHE A 51 14.60 0.98 -4.02
C PHE A 51 14.58 -0.35 -3.25
N ALA A 52 13.65 -1.26 -3.55
CA ALA A 52 13.60 -2.59 -2.93
C ALA A 52 14.95 -3.33 -3.00
N SER A 53 15.69 -3.19 -4.09
CA SER A 53 17.04 -3.76 -4.25
C SER A 53 18.07 -3.31 -3.20
N LYS A 54 17.82 -2.18 -2.53
CA LYS A 54 18.68 -1.58 -1.49
C LYS A 54 18.03 -1.56 -0.11
N CYS A 55 16.78 -2.01 0.02
CA CYS A 55 16.03 -1.94 1.27
C CYS A 55 16.35 -3.15 2.15
N SER A 56 16.93 -2.90 3.34
CA SER A 56 17.30 -3.96 4.29
C SER A 56 16.11 -4.68 4.92
N SER A 57 14.92 -4.08 4.86
CA SER A 57 13.68 -4.61 5.42
C SER A 57 12.69 -5.04 4.34
N PHE A 58 13.15 -5.18 3.09
CA PHE A 58 12.33 -5.74 2.02
C PHE A 58 11.92 -7.17 2.41
N THR A 59 10.64 -7.47 2.22
CA THR A 59 10.11 -8.81 2.42
C THR A 59 9.14 -9.08 1.29
N GLU A 60 9.47 -10.07 0.47
CA GLU A 60 8.67 -10.46 -0.68
C GLU A 60 7.25 -10.87 -0.23
N GLY A 61 6.25 -10.42 -0.97
CA GLY A 61 4.86 -10.76 -0.73
C GLY A 61 3.92 -9.91 -1.57
N GLN A 62 2.62 -9.94 -1.25
CA GLN A 62 1.62 -9.16 -1.98
C GLN A 62 1.48 -7.77 -1.33
N PRO A 63 1.47 -6.69 -2.13
CA PRO A 63 1.18 -5.35 -1.64
C PRO A 63 -0.27 -5.28 -1.17
N VAL A 64 -0.56 -4.43 -0.20
CA VAL A 64 -1.94 -4.07 0.14
C VAL A 64 -2.45 -3.12 -0.94
N GLU A 65 -3.60 -3.40 -1.53
CA GLU A 65 -4.24 -2.54 -2.53
C GLU A 65 -5.55 -2.02 -1.96
N VAL A 66 -5.76 -0.71 -2.10
CA VAL A 66 -6.92 0.02 -1.59
C VAL A 66 -7.46 0.87 -2.72
N ASP A 67 -8.72 0.66 -3.05
CA ASP A 67 -9.42 1.39 -4.09
C ASP A 67 -9.92 2.77 -3.59
N CYS A 68 -10.43 3.61 -4.50
CA CYS A 68 -10.88 4.97 -4.15
C CYS A 68 -12.03 4.97 -3.13
N ASP A 69 -12.89 3.95 -3.18
CA ASP A 69 -14.07 3.87 -2.31
C ASP A 69 -13.69 3.35 -0.89
N ARG A 70 -12.51 2.76 -0.77
CA ARG A 70 -11.93 2.17 0.45
C ARG A 70 -12.87 1.16 1.10
N GLU A 71 -13.71 0.50 0.31
CA GLU A 71 -14.67 -0.46 0.82
C GLU A 71 -13.96 -1.70 1.36
N ASP A 72 -12.82 -2.06 0.77
CA ASP A 72 -11.97 -3.17 1.20
C ASP A 72 -11.29 -2.90 2.56
N LEU A 73 -11.04 -1.63 2.87
CA LEU A 73 -10.65 -1.23 4.23
C LEU A 73 -11.86 -1.23 5.15
N LYS A 74 -13.02 -0.67 4.76
CA LYS A 74 -14.18 -0.53 5.68
C LYS A 74 -14.83 -1.88 6.04
N ASN A 75 -14.82 -2.85 5.14
CA ASN A 75 -15.42 -4.17 5.32
C ASN A 75 -14.44 -5.20 5.93
N TYR A 76 -13.71 -4.80 6.99
CA TYR A 76 -12.80 -5.65 7.75
C TYR A 76 -13.40 -6.98 8.24
N ASN A 77 -14.73 -7.11 8.28
CA ASN A 77 -15.44 -8.23 8.87
C ASN A 77 -16.01 -9.27 7.90
N ASP A 78 -15.96 -9.06 6.58
CA ASP A 78 -16.54 -10.02 5.64
C ASP A 78 -15.62 -10.32 4.45
N SER A 79 -14.98 -11.48 4.53
CA SER A 79 -14.47 -12.33 3.44
C SER A 79 -13.37 -11.80 2.49
N LEU A 80 -13.24 -10.50 2.22
CA LEU A 80 -12.16 -9.92 1.40
C LEU A 80 -10.95 -9.45 2.23
N SER A 81 -11.13 -9.14 3.53
CA SER A 81 -10.06 -8.71 4.44
C SER A 81 -9.02 -9.80 4.78
N SER A 82 -9.26 -11.04 4.35
CA SER A 82 -8.55 -12.23 4.87
C SER A 82 -7.09 -12.35 4.42
N VAL A 83 -6.66 -11.68 3.34
CA VAL A 83 -5.29 -11.84 2.81
C VAL A 83 -4.28 -10.95 3.55
N TYR A 84 -4.62 -9.68 3.81
CA TYR A 84 -3.70 -8.72 4.44
C TYR A 84 -3.80 -8.67 5.97
N THR A 85 -4.97 -8.99 6.54
CA THR A 85 -5.17 -8.99 8.00
C THR A 85 -4.71 -10.28 8.70
N ALA A 86 -4.38 -11.32 7.94
CA ALA A 86 -3.82 -12.56 8.46
C ALA A 86 -2.37 -12.37 8.97
N ASP A 87 -1.63 -11.41 8.41
CA ASP A 87 -0.32 -11.03 8.93
C ASP A 87 -0.49 -9.96 10.04
N PRO A 88 -0.21 -10.30 11.32
CA PRO A 88 -0.41 -9.37 12.43
C PRO A 88 0.51 -8.13 12.34
N GLU A 89 1.65 -8.23 11.65
CA GLU A 89 2.56 -7.10 11.44
C GLU A 89 1.96 -6.11 10.44
N ILE A 90 1.43 -6.60 9.31
CA ILE A 90 0.75 -5.77 8.30
C ILE A 90 -0.48 -5.11 8.92
N LYS A 91 -1.29 -5.88 9.65
CA LYS A 91 -2.47 -5.36 10.34
C LYS A 91 -2.12 -4.21 11.29
N ALA A 92 -1.12 -4.39 12.15
CA ALA A 92 -0.71 -3.35 13.08
C ALA A 92 -0.22 -2.07 12.39
N LEU A 93 0.45 -2.20 11.24
CA LEU A 93 0.91 -1.06 10.44
C LEU A 93 -0.26 -0.35 9.73
N LEU A 94 -1.23 -1.10 9.22
CA LEU A 94 -2.46 -0.55 8.62
C LEU A 94 -3.31 0.18 9.67
N ASP A 95 -3.47 -0.36 10.88
CA ASP A 95 -4.18 0.31 11.97
C ASP A 95 -3.53 1.67 12.31
N GLN A 96 -2.19 1.72 12.33
CA GLN A 96 -1.43 2.97 12.51
C GLN A 96 -1.55 3.92 11.32
N TYR A 97 -1.68 3.39 10.11
CA TYR A 97 -1.91 4.17 8.91
C TYR A 97 -3.27 4.87 8.99
N GLU A 98 -4.35 4.10 9.21
CA GLU A 98 -5.73 4.57 9.34
C GLU A 98 -5.91 5.64 10.43
N GLU A 99 -5.31 5.43 11.59
CA GLU A 99 -5.40 6.38 12.71
C GLU A 99 -4.73 7.73 12.38
N ARG A 100 -3.74 7.76 11.48
CA ARG A 100 -3.13 9.02 11.04
C ARG A 100 -3.98 9.75 10.02
N GLU A 101 -4.58 9.03 9.06
CA GLU A 101 -5.42 9.63 8.02
C GLU A 101 -6.72 10.24 8.59
N ARG A 102 -7.13 9.83 9.80
CA ARG A 102 -8.30 10.41 10.51
C ARG A 102 -7.99 11.69 11.29
N ARG A 103 -6.72 12.09 11.43
CA ARG A 103 -6.29 13.25 12.23
C ARG A 103 -6.03 14.46 11.36
#